data_AF-A0A958AJ71-F1
#
_entry.id   AF-A0A958AJ71-F1
#
_cell.length_a   1.000
_cell.length_b   1.000
_cell.length_c   1.000
_cell.angle_alpha   90.00
_cell.angle_beta   90.00
_cell.angle_gamma   90.00
#
_symmetry.space_group_name_H-M   'P 1'
#
loop_
_entity.id
_entity.type
_entity.pdbx_description
1 polymer ?
#
loop_
_entity_poly.entity_id
_entity_poly.type
_entity_poly.pdbx_seq_one_letter_code
_entity_poly.pdbx_strand_id
1 'polypeptide(L)'
;TYCYGFKFDNVFNGDLLIPLAQGADPHDGGGVVTDSYTIGLTDFVRNEAYAVPNGLTIWWVCAEYETPRDNCFSTVQEFRVWHHHRWGYFAYETNQLLLDHVTVRGDVAVLANEYENVTALYLVDYFQRKTTIRHADLQGMAIAIEAPVHRDVRGSSGPNVGMTVIEDSLLIAGTGIYITSPSSTNGADDLAPQTTVIRNVRFDHPATRPGDNIVITGDGASSSTSNNQELRNDVWVINYNLAPGEQGDNLYIVPTYQDPSRCDTTLGDCANEISGNYPHITGGRIYSLAEGTIPTPVPTATPLPTPERLYLPMVTQ
;
A
#
# COMPACT_ATOMS: atom_id res chain seq x y z
N THR A 1 21.61 -10.73 -0.42
CA THR A 1 20.16 -10.43 -0.54
C THR A 1 19.55 -11.46 -1.45
N TYR A 2 18.53 -12.20 -1.01
CA TYR A 2 17.84 -13.17 -1.87
C TYR A 2 16.98 -12.40 -2.88
N CYS A 3 17.14 -12.66 -4.17
CA CYS A 3 16.35 -12.00 -5.22
C CYS A 3 15.28 -12.96 -5.72
N TYR A 4 14.02 -12.61 -5.49
CA TYR A 4 12.85 -13.35 -5.93
C TYR A 4 11.96 -12.33 -6.63
N GLY A 5 11.82 -12.44 -7.97
CA GLY A 5 11.10 -11.45 -8.78
C GLY A 5 11.90 -10.20 -9.13
N PHE A 6 11.19 -9.10 -9.41
CA PHE A 6 11.77 -7.79 -9.71
C PHE A 6 12.25 -7.09 -8.44
N LYS A 7 13.35 -6.35 -8.55
CA LYS A 7 13.91 -5.61 -7.43
C LYS A 7 14.42 -4.24 -7.87
N PHE A 8 13.95 -3.20 -7.18
CA PHE A 8 14.52 -1.85 -7.23
C PHE A 8 15.05 -1.52 -5.84
N ASP A 9 16.34 -1.24 -5.76
CA ASP A 9 17.05 -1.13 -4.48
C ASP A 9 18.12 -0.05 -4.60
N ASN A 10 17.86 1.07 -3.95
CA ASN A 10 18.79 2.19 -3.89
C ASN A 10 19.63 2.20 -2.61
N VAL A 11 19.61 1.12 -1.81
CA VAL A 11 20.26 1.10 -0.50
C VAL A 11 21.77 1.37 -0.61
N PHE A 12 22.19 2.47 0.02
CA PHE A 12 23.57 2.97 0.04
C PHE A 12 24.17 3.32 -1.32
N ASN A 13 23.35 3.53 -2.35
CA ASN A 13 23.85 3.86 -3.68
C ASN A 13 24.33 5.31 -3.81
N GLY A 14 23.71 6.25 -3.06
CA GLY A 14 24.04 7.68 -3.17
C GLY A 14 23.83 8.22 -4.58
N ASP A 15 24.78 8.99 -5.08
CA ASP A 15 24.75 9.54 -6.44
C ASP A 15 25.11 8.47 -7.48
N LEU A 16 24.27 8.35 -8.52
CA LEU A 16 24.48 7.48 -9.67
C LEU A 16 24.79 8.29 -10.91
N LEU A 17 25.71 7.80 -11.75
CA LEU A 17 25.96 8.37 -13.07
C LEU A 17 25.04 7.71 -14.10
N ILE A 18 23.98 8.43 -14.49
CA ILE A 18 22.95 7.93 -15.41
C ILE A 18 23.31 8.29 -16.86
N PRO A 19 23.24 7.35 -17.83
CA PRO A 19 23.50 7.65 -19.24
C PRO A 19 22.52 8.68 -19.81
N LEU A 20 23.00 9.54 -20.72
CA LEU A 20 22.17 10.53 -21.40
C LEU A 20 21.13 9.93 -22.37
N ALA A 21 21.33 8.68 -22.79
CA ALA A 21 20.43 7.96 -23.69
C ALA A 21 20.49 6.45 -23.42
N GLN A 22 19.42 5.74 -23.78
CA GLN A 22 19.36 4.28 -23.65
C GLN A 22 20.50 3.61 -24.43
N GLY A 23 21.23 2.71 -23.76
CA GLY A 23 22.34 1.96 -24.35
C GLY A 23 23.67 2.73 -24.43
N ALA A 24 23.72 4.00 -24.02
CA ALA A 24 24.97 4.73 -23.90
C ALA A 24 25.75 4.28 -22.65
N ASP A 25 27.08 4.23 -22.76
CA ASP A 25 27.95 4.08 -21.60
C ASP A 25 28.03 5.43 -20.87
N PRO A 26 27.65 5.51 -19.58
CA PRO A 26 27.70 6.75 -18.83
C PRO A 26 29.12 7.31 -18.65
N HIS A 27 30.15 6.46 -18.77
CA HIS A 27 31.56 6.83 -18.66
C HIS A 27 32.16 7.33 -20.00
N ASP A 28 31.67 6.85 -21.15
CA ASP A 28 32.25 7.16 -22.47
C ASP A 28 31.41 8.13 -23.33
N GLY A 29 30.14 8.35 -22.98
CA GLY A 29 29.22 9.25 -23.71
C GLY A 29 28.75 10.47 -22.92
N GLY A 30 29.22 10.61 -21.68
CA GLY A 30 28.68 11.54 -20.69
C GLY A 30 27.45 10.97 -19.97
N GLY A 31 27.27 11.38 -18.72
CA GLY A 31 26.14 11.01 -17.89
C GLY A 31 25.77 12.16 -16.95
N VAL A 32 24.58 12.07 -16.37
CA VAL A 32 24.12 13.01 -15.35
C VAL A 32 24.23 12.33 -14.00
N VAL A 33 25.00 12.96 -13.10
CA VAL A 33 25.06 12.57 -11.70
C VAL A 33 23.70 12.87 -11.08
N THR A 34 23.03 11.84 -10.57
CA THR A 34 21.66 11.90 -10.06
C THR A 34 21.60 11.22 -8.71
N ASP A 35 21.03 11.88 -7.70
CA ASP A 35 20.74 11.27 -6.40
C ASP A 35 19.75 10.10 -6.61
N SER A 36 20.21 8.87 -6.38
CA SER A 36 19.40 7.67 -6.57
C SER A 36 18.09 7.67 -5.77
N TYR A 37 18.07 8.33 -4.61
CA TYR A 37 16.89 8.44 -3.75
C TYR A 37 15.80 9.33 -4.36
N THR A 38 16.13 10.11 -5.38
CA THR A 38 15.20 10.97 -6.12
C THR A 38 14.77 10.38 -7.47
N ILE A 39 15.30 9.20 -7.82
CA ILE A 39 14.92 8.49 -9.04
C ILE A 39 13.65 7.69 -8.74
N GLY A 40 12.52 8.22 -9.22
CA GLY A 40 11.24 7.53 -9.18
C GLY A 40 11.12 6.45 -10.25
N LEU A 41 10.25 5.46 -10.00
CA LEU A 41 9.87 4.47 -11.02
C LEU A 41 8.83 5.09 -11.94
N THR A 42 9.22 5.54 -13.13
CA THR A 42 8.28 6.14 -14.10
C THR A 42 7.83 5.19 -15.19
N ASP A 43 8.63 4.17 -15.51
CA ASP A 43 8.39 3.26 -16.65
C ASP A 43 8.25 1.79 -16.26
N PHE A 44 7.90 1.49 -15.00
CA PHE A 44 7.58 0.12 -14.59
C PHE A 44 6.13 -0.22 -14.96
N VAL A 45 5.92 -0.51 -16.24
CA VAL A 45 4.60 -0.74 -16.85
C VAL A 45 4.53 -2.13 -17.48
N ARG A 46 3.45 -2.88 -17.21
CA ARG A 46 3.16 -4.20 -17.82
C ARG A 46 4.25 -5.26 -17.60
N ASN A 47 4.95 -5.21 -16.47
CA ASN A 47 5.85 -6.28 -16.06
C ASN A 47 5.07 -7.45 -15.47
N GLU A 48 5.65 -8.65 -15.53
CA GLU A 48 5.00 -9.87 -15.09
C GLU A 48 5.98 -10.79 -14.35
N ALA A 49 5.55 -11.31 -13.21
CA ALA A 49 6.28 -12.30 -12.44
C ALA A 49 5.42 -13.57 -12.25
N TYR A 50 6.04 -14.75 -12.38
CA TYR A 50 5.34 -16.04 -12.35
C TYR A 50 6.09 -17.06 -11.47
N ALA A 51 5.38 -17.76 -10.60
CA ALA A 51 5.91 -18.84 -9.75
C ALA A 51 7.15 -18.45 -8.94
N VAL A 52 7.19 -17.20 -8.48
CA VAL A 52 8.27 -16.63 -7.68
C VAL A 52 7.90 -16.60 -6.20
N PRO A 53 8.87 -16.66 -5.27
CA PRO A 53 8.58 -16.38 -3.87
C PRO A 53 7.98 -14.99 -3.65
N ASN A 54 8.63 -13.98 -4.23
CA ASN A 54 8.18 -12.59 -4.22
C ASN A 54 8.03 -12.06 -5.66
N GLY A 55 7.00 -11.27 -5.95
CA GLY A 55 6.81 -10.68 -7.28
C GLY A 55 7.65 -9.43 -7.53
N LEU A 56 7.55 -8.44 -6.63
CA LEU A 56 8.26 -7.17 -6.70
C LEU A 56 8.76 -6.76 -5.31
N THR A 57 9.94 -6.16 -5.26
CA THR A 57 10.49 -5.53 -4.06
C THR A 57 11.04 -4.16 -4.43
N ILE A 58 10.68 -3.13 -3.65
CA ILE A 58 11.14 -1.74 -3.83
C ILE A 58 11.73 -1.26 -2.51
N TRP A 59 12.95 -0.70 -2.55
CA TRP A 59 13.67 -0.20 -1.38
C TRP A 59 14.37 1.15 -1.66
N TRP A 60 14.08 2.16 -0.82
CA TRP A 60 14.64 3.52 -0.88
C TRP A 60 14.35 4.20 -2.22
N VAL A 61 13.09 4.10 -2.64
CA VAL A 61 12.59 4.80 -3.82
C VAL A 61 11.77 6.00 -3.37
N CYS A 62 12.15 7.18 -3.85
CA CYS A 62 11.65 8.46 -3.35
C CYS A 62 11.86 8.65 -1.84
N ALA A 63 12.84 7.95 -1.26
CA ALA A 63 13.20 8.01 0.14
C ALA A 63 14.68 7.61 0.31
N GLU A 64 15.33 8.15 1.33
CA GLU A 64 16.66 7.76 1.79
C GLU A 64 16.55 7.35 3.25
N TYR A 65 16.64 6.05 3.53
CA TYR A 65 16.36 5.52 4.87
C TYR A 65 14.97 5.98 5.34
N GLU A 66 14.91 6.71 6.44
CA GLU A 66 13.67 7.26 7.01
C GLU A 66 13.31 8.64 6.44
N THR A 67 14.16 9.23 5.59
CA THR A 67 13.96 10.58 5.05
C THR A 67 13.22 10.54 3.71
N PRO A 68 11.97 11.02 3.62
CA PRO A 68 11.24 11.05 2.36
C PRO A 68 11.76 12.13 1.40
N ARG A 69 11.61 11.89 0.08
CA ARG A 69 11.85 12.88 -0.98
C ARG A 69 10.50 13.32 -1.56
N ASP A 70 9.98 14.45 -1.07
CA ASP A 70 8.62 14.92 -1.39
C ASP A 70 8.41 15.41 -2.83
N ASN A 71 9.46 15.60 -3.62
CA ASN A 71 9.38 15.94 -5.05
C ASN A 71 9.65 14.72 -5.97
N CYS A 72 9.65 13.51 -5.41
CA CYS A 72 9.83 12.27 -6.14
C CYS A 72 8.54 11.45 -6.09
N PHE A 73 8.14 10.89 -7.24
CA PHE A 73 6.96 10.05 -7.40
C PHE A 73 7.34 8.75 -8.08
N SER A 74 6.72 7.65 -7.68
CA SER A 74 6.92 6.35 -8.31
C SER A 74 5.59 5.72 -8.67
N THR A 75 5.52 5.13 -9.85
CA THR A 75 4.34 4.46 -10.37
C THR A 75 4.72 3.05 -10.83
N VAL A 76 3.97 2.07 -10.36
CA VAL A 76 3.96 0.69 -10.84
C VAL A 76 2.60 0.51 -11.51
N GLN A 77 2.59 0.29 -12.83
CA GLN A 77 1.36 0.25 -13.60
C GLN A 77 1.18 -1.10 -14.31
N GLU A 78 -0.02 -1.67 -14.24
CA GLU A 78 -0.37 -2.94 -14.92
C GLU A 78 0.59 -4.10 -14.56
N PHE A 79 1.16 -4.09 -13.35
CA PHE A 79 2.05 -5.16 -12.90
C PHE A 79 1.25 -6.43 -12.60
N ARG A 80 1.74 -7.58 -13.07
CA ARG A 80 1.06 -8.88 -12.90
C ARG A 80 1.92 -9.85 -12.12
N VAL A 81 1.31 -10.52 -11.15
CA VAL A 81 1.95 -11.62 -10.40
C VAL A 81 1.05 -12.84 -10.41
N TRP A 82 1.61 -13.98 -10.79
CA TRP A 82 0.89 -15.25 -10.84
C TRP A 82 1.59 -16.30 -9.98
N HIS A 83 0.80 -17.02 -9.18
CA HIS A 83 1.22 -18.19 -8.42
C HIS A 83 2.45 -17.95 -7.54
N HIS A 84 2.54 -16.79 -6.88
CA HIS A 84 3.59 -16.55 -5.90
C HIS A 84 3.30 -17.30 -4.60
N HIS A 85 4.33 -17.67 -3.85
CA HIS A 85 4.15 -18.43 -2.59
C HIS A 85 4.38 -17.62 -1.31
N ARG A 86 4.80 -16.35 -1.41
CA ARG A 86 4.99 -15.49 -0.25
C ARG A 86 4.34 -14.12 -0.43
N TRP A 87 4.95 -13.22 -1.21
CA TRP A 87 4.45 -11.85 -1.39
C TRP A 87 4.35 -11.43 -2.86
N GLY A 88 3.20 -10.92 -3.31
CA GLY A 88 3.09 -10.35 -4.65
C GLY A 88 3.95 -9.09 -4.78
N TYR A 89 3.88 -8.23 -3.77
CA TYR A 89 4.74 -7.09 -3.55
C TYR A 89 5.19 -7.07 -2.08
N PHE A 90 6.49 -6.86 -1.87
CA PHE A 90 7.06 -6.62 -0.54
C PHE A 90 7.64 -5.20 -0.48
N ALA A 91 7.08 -4.37 0.40
CA ALA A 91 7.46 -2.97 0.52
C ALA A 91 8.57 -2.77 1.55
N TYR A 92 9.69 -2.18 1.12
CA TYR A 92 10.61 -1.46 2.01
C TYR A 92 10.33 0.04 1.95
N GLU A 93 11.16 0.91 2.55
CA GLU A 93 10.83 2.32 2.67
C GLU A 93 10.60 3.00 1.30
N THR A 94 9.41 3.61 1.14
CA THR A 94 9.02 4.39 -0.05
C THR A 94 8.23 5.64 0.32
N ASN A 95 8.20 6.61 -0.59
CA ASN A 95 7.35 7.80 -0.52
C ASN A 95 6.62 8.00 -1.86
N GLN A 96 5.35 8.40 -1.80
CA GLN A 96 4.55 8.75 -2.99
C GLN A 96 4.54 7.64 -4.06
N LEU A 97 4.38 6.39 -3.60
CA LEU A 97 4.23 5.22 -4.47
C LEU A 97 2.77 5.05 -4.89
N LEU A 98 2.54 5.02 -6.20
CA LEU A 98 1.30 4.64 -6.83
C LEU A 98 1.41 3.21 -7.39
N LEU A 99 0.56 2.32 -6.87
CA LEU A 99 0.32 0.99 -7.44
C LEU A 99 -1.01 1.06 -8.22
N ASP A 100 -0.95 1.02 -9.54
CA ASP A 100 -2.11 1.23 -10.43
C ASP A 100 -2.34 0.01 -11.34
N HIS A 101 -3.56 -0.53 -11.36
CA HIS A 101 -3.90 -1.71 -12.15
C HIS A 101 -3.05 -2.95 -11.82
N VAL A 102 -2.62 -3.10 -10.56
CA VAL A 102 -1.87 -4.29 -10.13
C VAL A 102 -2.79 -5.51 -10.12
N THR A 103 -2.38 -6.57 -10.81
CA THR A 103 -3.08 -7.85 -10.84
C THR A 103 -2.27 -8.89 -10.09
N VAL A 104 -2.87 -9.54 -9.10
CA VAL A 104 -2.26 -10.69 -8.43
C VAL A 104 -3.23 -11.86 -8.45
N ARG A 105 -2.75 -13.02 -8.89
CA ARG A 105 -3.46 -14.29 -8.77
C ARG A 105 -2.63 -15.28 -7.99
N GLY A 106 -3.12 -15.65 -6.81
CA GLY A 106 -2.54 -16.72 -6.03
C GLY A 106 -2.93 -18.10 -6.56
N ASP A 107 -2.41 -19.13 -5.91
CA ASP A 107 -2.77 -20.52 -6.17
C ASP A 107 -3.84 -20.98 -5.16
N VAL A 108 -5.04 -21.26 -5.66
CA VAL A 108 -6.17 -21.73 -4.85
C VAL A 108 -5.87 -23.06 -4.15
N ALA A 109 -5.00 -23.90 -4.70
CA ALA A 109 -4.60 -25.15 -4.07
C ALA A 109 -3.69 -24.91 -2.86
N VAL A 110 -2.83 -23.89 -2.93
CA VAL A 110 -2.02 -23.43 -1.78
C VAL A 110 -2.95 -22.84 -0.72
N LEU A 111 -3.94 -22.05 -1.13
CA LEU A 111 -4.88 -21.41 -0.20
C LEU A 111 -5.78 -22.40 0.55
N ALA A 112 -5.97 -23.62 0.03
CA ALA A 112 -6.70 -24.67 0.72
C ALA A 112 -6.01 -25.13 2.03
N ASN A 113 -4.72 -24.82 2.21
CA ASN A 113 -4.03 -24.98 3.47
C ASN A 113 -4.21 -23.71 4.34
N GLU A 114 -4.91 -23.84 5.47
CA GLU A 114 -5.19 -22.71 6.37
C GLU A 114 -3.93 -22.09 7.00
N TYR A 115 -2.83 -22.86 7.07
CA TYR A 115 -1.54 -22.42 7.59
C TYR A 115 -0.73 -21.60 6.58
N GLU A 116 -1.13 -21.58 5.31
CA GLU A 116 -0.48 -20.73 4.31
C GLU A 116 -0.98 -19.29 4.46
N ASN A 117 -0.02 -18.37 4.48
CA ASN A 117 -0.26 -16.94 4.59
C ASN A 117 0.34 -16.19 3.39
N VAL A 118 -0.07 -16.60 2.19
CA VAL A 118 0.29 -15.90 0.96
C VAL A 118 -0.39 -14.53 0.97
N THR A 119 0.39 -13.45 0.82
CA THR A 119 -0.13 -12.08 0.83
C THR A 119 0.10 -11.44 -0.54
N ALA A 120 -0.88 -10.72 -1.10
CA ALA A 120 -0.68 -10.04 -2.38
C ALA A 120 0.20 -8.80 -2.22
N LEU A 121 -0.18 -7.84 -1.37
CA LEU A 121 0.63 -6.64 -1.08
C LEU A 121 0.99 -6.59 0.40
N TYR A 122 2.28 -6.68 0.71
CA TYR A 122 2.80 -6.67 2.08
C TYR A 122 3.53 -5.36 2.36
N LEU A 123 2.93 -4.47 3.16
CA LEU A 123 3.42 -3.10 3.38
C LEU A 123 3.77 -2.75 4.83
N VAL A 124 3.88 -3.73 5.72
CA VAL A 124 3.89 -3.50 7.18
C VAL A 124 5.28 -3.28 7.79
N ASP A 125 6.35 -3.82 7.21
CA ASP A 125 7.67 -3.82 7.88
C ASP A 125 8.35 -2.45 7.92
N TYR A 126 8.19 -1.66 6.86
CA TYR A 126 8.99 -0.46 6.62
C TYR A 126 8.15 0.76 6.26
N PHE A 127 8.74 1.95 6.39
CA PHE A 127 8.06 3.21 6.20
C PHE A 127 7.41 3.37 4.82
N GLN A 128 6.08 3.40 4.77
CA GLN A 128 5.34 3.78 3.57
C GLN A 128 4.63 5.11 3.77
N ARG A 129 4.93 6.09 2.92
CA ARG A 129 4.33 7.42 3.00
C ARG A 129 3.58 7.75 1.73
N LYS A 130 2.36 8.28 1.89
CA LYS A 130 1.52 8.75 0.78
C LYS A 130 1.30 7.69 -0.32
N THR A 131 1.15 6.42 0.09
CA THR A 131 0.95 5.30 -0.84
C THR A 131 -0.50 5.28 -1.35
N THR A 132 -0.67 5.13 -2.65
CA THR A 132 -1.98 4.93 -3.28
C THR A 132 -1.99 3.58 -4.00
N ILE A 133 -3.03 2.78 -3.74
CA ILE A 133 -3.31 1.52 -4.42
C ILE A 133 -4.67 1.71 -5.10
N ARG A 134 -4.72 1.59 -6.43
CA ARG A 134 -5.98 1.76 -7.16
C ARG A 134 -6.12 0.82 -8.35
N HIS A 135 -7.37 0.55 -8.72
CA HIS A 135 -7.70 -0.39 -9.81
C HIS A 135 -7.05 -1.77 -9.62
N ALA A 136 -6.78 -2.17 -8.38
CA ALA A 136 -6.12 -3.43 -8.09
C ALA A 136 -7.10 -4.58 -8.24
N ASP A 137 -6.59 -5.70 -8.73
CA ASP A 137 -7.33 -6.94 -8.87
C ASP A 137 -6.53 -8.07 -8.22
N LEU A 138 -6.84 -8.36 -6.95
CA LEU A 138 -6.07 -9.25 -6.09
C LEU A 138 -6.94 -10.45 -5.70
N GLN A 139 -6.61 -11.65 -6.19
CA GLN A 139 -7.45 -12.83 -6.00
C GLN A 139 -6.70 -14.12 -5.65
N GLY A 140 -7.26 -14.92 -4.75
CA GLY A 140 -6.76 -16.26 -4.43
C GLY A 140 -5.59 -16.28 -3.45
N MET A 141 -5.56 -15.34 -2.50
CA MET A 141 -4.56 -15.27 -1.43
C MET A 141 -5.18 -15.30 -0.03
N ALA A 142 -4.33 -15.51 0.99
CA ALA A 142 -4.76 -15.44 2.38
C ALA A 142 -5.08 -14.00 2.77
N ILE A 143 -4.23 -13.05 2.40
CA ILE A 143 -4.43 -11.62 2.64
C ILE A 143 -4.22 -10.84 1.33
N ALA A 144 -5.17 -10.00 0.92
CA ALA A 144 -4.97 -9.19 -0.27
C ALA A 144 -4.01 -8.01 0.00
N ILE A 145 -4.27 -7.24 1.07
CA ILE A 145 -3.42 -6.09 1.43
C ILE A 145 -3.16 -6.10 2.93
N GLU A 146 -1.88 -6.14 3.32
CA GLU A 146 -1.46 -5.75 4.67
C GLU A 146 -1.05 -4.28 4.63
N ALA A 147 -1.90 -3.41 5.17
CA ALA A 147 -1.78 -1.96 5.05
C ALA A 147 -0.56 -1.41 5.81
N PRO A 148 0.02 -0.27 5.39
CA PRO A 148 1.22 0.25 6.04
C PRO A 148 1.00 0.68 7.49
N VAL A 149 1.79 0.09 8.39
CA VAL A 149 1.73 0.34 9.84
C VAL A 149 2.94 1.10 10.38
N HIS A 150 3.87 1.45 9.50
CA HIS A 150 5.11 2.14 9.84
C HIS A 150 5.14 3.49 9.11
N ARG A 151 4.93 4.60 9.83
CA ARG A 151 4.94 6.00 9.34
C ARG A 151 5.53 6.88 10.42
N ASP A 152 6.39 7.84 10.11
CA ASP A 152 6.90 8.82 11.09
C ASP A 152 6.61 10.25 10.64
N VAL A 153 6.87 11.20 11.54
CA VAL A 153 6.84 12.66 11.25
C VAL A 153 8.19 13.21 10.80
N ARG A 154 9.23 12.37 10.74
CA ARG A 154 10.60 12.82 10.47
C ARG A 154 10.76 13.09 8.98
N GLY A 155 11.16 14.31 8.65
CA GLY A 155 11.42 14.72 7.26
C GLY A 155 10.19 14.91 6.38
N SER A 156 8.96 14.71 6.87
CA SER A 156 7.74 15.10 6.16
C SER A 156 6.77 15.79 7.11
N SER A 157 6.10 16.83 6.63
CA SER A 157 5.12 17.60 7.40
C SER A 157 3.79 17.67 6.64
N GLY A 158 2.69 17.77 7.39
CA GLY A 158 1.34 17.91 6.83
C GLY A 158 0.38 16.81 7.30
N PRO A 159 -0.92 16.98 7.05
CA PRO A 159 -1.96 16.08 7.57
C PRO A 159 -1.94 14.68 6.94
N ASN A 160 -1.20 14.48 5.85
CA ASN A 160 -1.26 13.26 5.02
C ASN A 160 0.01 12.41 5.07
N VAL A 161 0.97 12.73 5.94
CA VAL A 161 2.24 11.97 6.02
C VAL A 161 1.95 10.48 6.29
N GLY A 162 0.94 10.21 7.12
CA GLY A 162 0.49 8.87 7.45
C GLY A 162 -0.71 8.36 6.65
N MET A 163 -1.01 8.93 5.48
CA MET A 163 -2.16 8.51 4.68
C MET A 163 -1.82 7.37 3.70
N THR A 164 -2.68 6.34 3.64
CA THR A 164 -2.74 5.39 2.52
C THR A 164 -4.13 5.39 1.94
N VAL A 165 -4.22 5.38 0.62
CA VAL A 165 -5.46 5.29 -0.13
C VAL A 165 -5.52 3.94 -0.84
N ILE A 166 -6.62 3.22 -0.66
CA ILE A 166 -6.95 1.99 -1.37
C ILE A 166 -8.30 2.24 -2.04
N GLU A 167 -8.34 2.29 -3.37
CA GLU A 167 -9.57 2.64 -4.08
C GLU A 167 -9.85 1.85 -5.35
N ASP A 168 -11.12 1.79 -5.73
CA ASP A 168 -11.60 1.28 -7.01
C ASP A 168 -11.05 -0.11 -7.35
N SER A 169 -11.00 -1.00 -6.35
CA SER A 169 -10.30 -2.29 -6.43
C SER A 169 -11.20 -3.49 -6.15
N LEU A 170 -10.82 -4.66 -6.68
CA LEU A 170 -11.44 -5.95 -6.42
C LEU A 170 -10.50 -6.84 -5.60
N LEU A 171 -10.95 -7.24 -4.41
CA LEU A 171 -10.20 -8.09 -3.49
C LEU A 171 -10.96 -9.38 -3.22
N ILE A 172 -10.43 -10.51 -3.70
CA ILE A 172 -10.99 -11.86 -3.48
C ILE A 172 -9.99 -12.69 -2.67
N ALA A 173 -10.05 -12.60 -1.35
CA ALA A 173 -9.07 -13.20 -0.44
C ALA A 173 -9.72 -13.73 0.84
N GLY A 174 -8.96 -14.48 1.64
CA GLY A 174 -9.40 -14.83 3.00
C GLY A 174 -9.63 -13.56 3.83
N THR A 175 -8.65 -12.67 3.85
CA THR A 175 -8.75 -11.32 4.38
C THR A 175 -8.54 -10.31 3.27
N GLY A 176 -9.49 -9.38 3.07
CA GLY A 176 -9.34 -8.30 2.11
C GLY A 176 -8.21 -7.35 2.49
N ILE A 177 -8.42 -6.57 3.56
CA ILE A 177 -7.45 -5.61 4.07
C ILE A 177 -7.17 -5.91 5.54
N TYR A 178 -5.90 -6.10 5.87
CA TYR A 178 -5.41 -6.34 7.23
C TYR A 178 -4.65 -5.10 7.72
N ILE A 179 -5.06 -4.56 8.86
CA ILE A 179 -4.53 -3.34 9.45
C ILE A 179 -4.11 -3.65 10.89
N THR A 180 -2.85 -3.37 11.25
CA THR A 180 -2.38 -3.55 12.63
C THR A 180 -2.19 -2.20 13.33
N SER A 181 -1.93 -2.24 14.64
CA SER A 181 -1.46 -1.05 15.36
C SER A 181 -0.18 -0.49 14.74
N PRO A 182 0.02 0.85 14.77
CA PRO A 182 1.28 1.46 14.38
C PRO A 182 2.46 0.75 15.04
N SER A 183 3.38 0.23 14.23
CA SER A 183 4.50 -0.56 14.72
C SER A 183 5.71 -0.40 13.81
N SER A 184 6.89 -0.74 14.35
CA SER A 184 8.15 -0.61 13.65
C SER A 184 9.16 -1.64 14.14
N THR A 185 9.93 -2.20 13.21
CA THR A 185 11.11 -3.02 13.52
C THR A 185 12.29 -2.16 13.97
N ASN A 186 12.24 -0.84 13.72
CA ASN A 186 13.30 0.13 14.01
C ASN A 186 12.96 1.03 15.22
N GLY A 187 11.82 0.81 15.90
CA GLY A 187 11.37 1.56 17.08
C GLY A 187 10.07 2.34 16.86
N ALA A 188 9.19 2.39 17.86
CA ALA A 188 7.82 2.91 17.73
C ALA A 188 7.57 4.30 18.34
N ASP A 189 8.60 4.92 18.92
CA ASP A 189 8.46 6.18 19.68
C ASP A 189 8.18 7.40 18.79
N ASP A 190 8.67 7.38 17.54
CA ASP A 190 8.57 8.50 16.58
C ASP A 190 7.48 8.28 15.51
N LEU A 191 6.59 7.32 15.72
CA LEU A 191 5.55 7.02 14.74
C LEU A 191 4.50 8.14 14.68
N ALA A 192 4.01 8.40 13.47
CA ALA A 192 2.94 9.35 13.21
C ALA A 192 1.56 8.66 13.33
N PRO A 193 0.50 9.43 13.66
CA PRO A 193 -0.87 9.02 13.40
C PRO A 193 -1.05 8.51 11.97
N GLN A 194 -1.89 7.50 11.81
CA GLN A 194 -2.12 6.81 10.54
C GLN A 194 -3.55 6.99 10.09
N THR A 195 -3.73 7.07 8.78
CA THR A 195 -5.05 7.13 8.17
C THR A 195 -5.07 6.21 6.96
N THR A 196 -5.93 5.22 6.98
CA THR A 196 -6.23 4.38 5.83
C THR A 196 -7.59 4.78 5.27
N VAL A 197 -7.61 5.19 4.00
CA VAL A 197 -8.84 5.50 3.27
C VAL A 197 -9.12 4.37 2.30
N ILE A 198 -10.29 3.75 2.42
CA ILE A 198 -10.77 2.64 1.61
C ILE A 198 -12.00 3.15 0.84
N ARG A 199 -11.98 3.14 -0.49
CA ARG A 199 -13.07 3.70 -1.30
C ARG A 199 -13.45 2.79 -2.46
N ASN A 200 -14.74 2.51 -2.64
CA ASN A 200 -15.23 1.73 -3.80
C ASN A 200 -14.44 0.42 -3.96
N VAL A 201 -14.13 -0.25 -2.84
CA VAL A 201 -13.43 -1.53 -2.84
C VAL A 201 -14.47 -2.61 -2.71
N ARG A 202 -14.52 -3.51 -3.70
CA ARG A 202 -15.34 -4.71 -3.67
C ARG A 202 -14.56 -5.84 -3.04
N PHE A 203 -15.18 -6.49 -2.08
CA PHE A 203 -14.66 -7.67 -1.40
C PHE A 203 -15.46 -8.91 -1.80
N ASP A 204 -14.75 -10.02 -1.88
CA ASP A 204 -15.32 -11.35 -2.04
C ASP A 204 -14.36 -12.36 -1.38
N HIS A 205 -14.80 -13.61 -1.23
CA HIS A 205 -14.00 -14.64 -0.58
C HIS A 205 -13.88 -15.90 -1.45
N PRO A 206 -12.69 -16.50 -1.54
CA PRO A 206 -12.54 -17.82 -2.14
C PRO A 206 -13.44 -18.83 -1.42
N ALA A 207 -14.15 -19.67 -2.18
CA ALA A 207 -15.03 -20.70 -1.59
C ALA A 207 -14.30 -21.65 -0.63
N THR A 208 -12.98 -21.79 -0.78
CA THR A 208 -12.11 -22.61 0.06
C THR A 208 -11.72 -21.95 1.38
N ARG A 209 -11.92 -20.64 1.54
CA ARG A 209 -11.49 -19.88 2.71
C ARG A 209 -12.44 -18.70 2.95
N PRO A 210 -13.51 -18.87 3.75
CA PRO A 210 -14.29 -17.72 4.19
C PRO A 210 -13.41 -16.78 5.00
N GLY A 211 -13.78 -15.50 5.06
CA GLY A 211 -13.11 -14.59 5.98
C GLY A 211 -13.71 -13.20 6.01
N ASP A 212 -12.84 -12.21 6.15
CA ASP A 212 -13.18 -10.85 6.52
C ASP A 212 -12.78 -9.87 5.43
N ASN A 213 -13.59 -8.84 5.24
CA ASN A 213 -13.30 -7.75 4.31
C ASN A 213 -12.19 -6.88 4.87
N ILE A 214 -12.32 -6.50 6.15
CA ILE A 214 -11.38 -5.62 6.86
C ILE A 214 -11.13 -6.21 8.25
N VAL A 215 -9.86 -6.45 8.58
CA VAL A 215 -9.44 -6.87 9.91
C VAL A 215 -8.54 -5.79 10.49
N ILE A 216 -8.84 -5.37 11.72
CA ILE A 216 -8.06 -4.40 12.46
C ILE A 216 -7.59 -5.06 13.77
N THR A 217 -6.29 -5.07 14.07
CA THR A 217 -5.79 -5.67 15.31
C THR A 217 -4.78 -4.79 16.05
N GLY A 218 -4.72 -4.95 17.37
CA GLY A 218 -3.71 -4.33 18.23
C GLY A 218 -2.39 -5.11 18.28
N ASP A 219 -2.38 -6.32 17.74
CA ASP A 219 -1.17 -7.11 17.59
C ASP A 219 -0.35 -6.48 16.46
N GLY A 220 0.81 -5.92 16.78
CA GLY A 220 1.71 -5.37 15.77
C GLY A 220 2.17 -6.43 14.77
N ALA A 221 2.79 -5.94 13.69
CA ALA A 221 3.17 -6.78 12.55
C ALA A 221 4.11 -7.95 12.91
N SER A 222 4.82 -7.91 14.04
CA SER A 222 5.60 -9.04 14.54
C SER A 222 5.68 -9.09 16.07
N SER A 223 5.99 -10.26 16.63
CA SER A 223 6.26 -10.44 18.06
C SER A 223 7.51 -9.69 18.57
N SER A 224 8.30 -9.10 17.67
CA SER A 224 9.53 -8.35 17.94
C SER A 224 9.41 -6.85 17.70
N THR A 225 8.28 -6.34 17.19
CA THR A 225 8.10 -4.90 16.96
C THR A 225 7.57 -4.22 18.21
N SER A 226 8.05 -3.01 18.46
CA SER A 226 7.39 -2.12 19.41
C SER A 226 6.09 -1.63 18.76
N ASN A 227 5.00 -1.68 19.53
CA ASN A 227 3.67 -1.30 19.05
C ASN A 227 3.24 -0.05 19.80
N ASN A 228 2.78 0.96 19.08
CA ASN A 228 2.28 2.18 19.67
C ASN A 228 0.75 2.23 19.53
N GLN A 229 0.09 1.53 20.44
CA GLN A 229 -1.38 1.47 20.51
C GLN A 229 -2.00 2.81 20.96
N GLU A 230 -1.19 3.73 21.49
CA GLU A 230 -1.62 5.09 21.84
C GLU A 230 -1.68 6.01 20.62
N LEU A 231 -1.06 5.67 19.50
CA LEU A 231 -1.18 6.46 18.29
C LEU A 231 -2.51 6.20 17.59
N ARG A 232 -3.10 7.27 17.05
CA ARG A 232 -4.31 7.24 16.25
C ARG A 232 -4.07 6.45 14.95
N ASN A 233 -5.03 5.62 14.57
CA ASN A 233 -4.99 4.74 13.40
C ASN A 233 -6.39 4.69 12.83
N ASP A 234 -6.70 5.71 12.05
CA ASP A 234 -8.03 5.95 11.51
C ASP A 234 -8.27 5.12 10.27
N VAL A 235 -9.45 4.52 10.18
CA VAL A 235 -9.88 3.84 8.97
C VAL A 235 -11.18 4.46 8.48
N TRP A 236 -11.12 5.05 7.29
CA TRP A 236 -12.26 5.65 6.61
C TRP A 236 -12.67 4.73 5.48
N VAL A 237 -13.94 4.34 5.43
CA VAL A 237 -14.50 3.52 4.36
C VAL A 237 -15.57 4.31 3.64
N ILE A 238 -15.48 4.39 2.32
CA ILE A 238 -16.37 5.18 1.48
C ILE A 238 -16.99 4.24 0.45
N ASN A 239 -18.32 4.18 0.38
CA ASN A 239 -19.06 3.22 -0.44
C ASN A 239 -18.60 1.78 -0.18
N TYR A 240 -18.81 1.31 1.05
CA TYR A 240 -18.35 0.00 1.50
C TYR A 240 -18.87 -1.15 0.61
N ASN A 241 -17.94 -1.99 0.14
CA ASN A 241 -18.21 -3.21 -0.63
C ASN A 241 -18.98 -2.98 -1.94
N LEU A 242 -18.69 -1.88 -2.62
CA LEU A 242 -19.35 -1.49 -3.87
C LEU A 242 -18.34 -1.21 -4.99
N ALA A 243 -18.83 -1.26 -6.23
CA ALA A 243 -18.05 -0.93 -7.40
C ALA A 243 -17.89 0.60 -7.58
N PRO A 244 -16.90 1.06 -8.37
CA PRO A 244 -16.75 2.48 -8.70
C PRO A 244 -18.02 3.07 -9.31
N GLY A 245 -18.50 4.19 -8.75
CA GLY A 245 -19.70 4.89 -9.20
C GLY A 245 -21.01 4.47 -8.51
N GLU A 246 -20.97 3.43 -7.68
CA GLU A 246 -22.09 3.06 -6.81
C GLU A 246 -22.05 3.86 -5.49
N GLN A 247 -23.22 4.08 -4.87
CA GLN A 247 -23.34 4.75 -3.58
C GLN A 247 -23.69 3.73 -2.50
N GLY A 248 -22.99 3.80 -1.36
CA GLY A 248 -23.25 2.94 -0.22
C GLY A 248 -22.86 3.57 1.09
N ASP A 249 -22.71 2.72 2.10
CA ASP A 249 -22.40 3.19 3.45
C ASP A 249 -21.00 3.79 3.54
N ASN A 250 -20.93 4.95 4.17
CA ASN A 250 -19.68 5.59 4.57
C ASN A 250 -19.45 5.31 6.05
N LEU A 251 -18.29 4.75 6.37
CA LEU A 251 -17.94 4.28 7.69
C LEU A 251 -16.68 4.98 8.20
N TYR A 252 -16.66 5.24 9.48
CA TYR A 252 -15.45 5.53 10.24
C TYR A 252 -15.24 4.42 11.25
N ILE A 253 -14.04 3.85 11.25
CA ILE A 253 -13.70 2.71 12.10
C ILE A 253 -12.57 3.10 13.03
N VAL A 254 -12.82 2.95 14.33
CA VAL A 254 -11.83 3.16 15.38
C VAL A 254 -11.39 1.79 15.91
N PRO A 255 -10.10 1.44 15.83
CA PRO A 255 -9.59 0.17 16.34
C PRO A 255 -9.96 -0.09 17.81
N THR A 256 -10.36 -1.31 18.15
CA THR A 256 -10.79 -1.64 19.53
C THR A 256 -9.66 -1.64 20.56
N TYR A 257 -8.40 -1.73 20.11
CA TYR A 257 -7.23 -1.62 20.97
C TYR A 257 -6.93 -0.17 21.38
N GLN A 258 -7.49 0.82 20.68
CA GLN A 258 -7.37 2.21 21.07
C GLN A 258 -8.35 2.51 22.21
N ASP A 259 -7.90 3.33 23.17
CA ASP A 259 -8.68 3.66 24.36
C ASP A 259 -10.10 4.15 23.99
N PRO A 260 -11.16 3.46 24.48
CA PRO A 260 -12.56 3.83 24.30
C PRO A 260 -12.91 5.28 24.61
N SER A 261 -12.14 5.93 25.50
CA SER A 261 -12.36 7.31 25.93
C SER A 261 -11.99 8.34 24.85
N ARG A 262 -11.28 7.91 23.79
CA ARG A 262 -10.80 8.76 22.69
C ARG A 262 -11.77 8.89 21.53
N CYS A 263 -13.07 8.67 21.74
CA CYS A 263 -14.04 9.09 20.74
C CYS A 263 -13.79 10.57 20.39
N ASP A 264 -13.64 10.87 19.11
CA ASP A 264 -13.57 12.25 18.67
C ASP A 264 -14.97 12.88 18.79
N THR A 265 -15.20 13.60 19.89
CA THR A 265 -16.46 14.32 20.11
C THR A 265 -16.74 15.38 19.04
N THR A 266 -15.72 15.80 18.26
CA THR A 266 -15.93 16.73 17.14
C THR A 266 -16.56 16.06 15.92
N LEU A 267 -16.49 14.72 15.82
CA LEU A 267 -17.20 13.93 14.82
C LEU A 267 -18.60 13.48 15.29
N GLY A 268 -18.92 13.63 16.59
CA GLY A 268 -20.25 13.28 17.14
C GLY A 268 -20.48 11.78 17.38
N ASP A 269 -19.40 10.99 17.39
CA ASP A 269 -19.44 9.56 17.01
C ASP A 269 -19.88 8.55 18.08
N CYS A 270 -19.76 8.79 19.39
CA CYS A 270 -19.99 7.68 20.34
C CYS A 270 -21.45 7.19 20.42
N ALA A 271 -22.44 7.91 19.88
CA ALA A 271 -23.85 7.55 20.00
C ALA A 271 -24.35 6.59 18.90
N ASN A 272 -23.57 6.37 17.83
CA ASN A 272 -24.03 5.69 16.61
C ASN A 272 -23.13 4.50 16.24
N GLU A 273 -22.68 3.72 17.22
CA GLU A 273 -21.96 2.48 16.92
C GLU A 273 -22.89 1.47 16.22
N ILE A 274 -22.49 0.99 15.05
CA ILE A 274 -23.26 0.09 14.18
C ILE A 274 -22.51 -1.21 13.85
N SER A 275 -21.56 -1.60 14.70
CA SER A 275 -20.67 -2.75 14.48
C SER A 275 -21.42 -4.04 14.10
N GLY A 276 -22.59 -4.29 14.68
CA GLY A 276 -23.42 -5.48 14.39
C GLY A 276 -23.95 -5.59 12.95
N ASN A 277 -23.91 -4.51 12.17
CA ASN A 277 -24.39 -4.50 10.78
C ASN A 277 -23.32 -4.96 9.77
N TYR A 278 -22.05 -5.03 10.17
CA TYR A 278 -20.92 -5.33 9.29
C TYR A 278 -20.09 -6.50 9.82
N PRO A 279 -20.61 -7.74 9.75
CA PRO A 279 -19.96 -8.90 10.37
C PRO A 279 -18.60 -9.27 9.74
N HIS A 280 -18.28 -8.76 8.55
CA HIS A 280 -17.01 -8.96 7.85
C HIS A 280 -15.97 -7.86 8.13
N ILE A 281 -16.25 -6.97 9.09
CA ILE A 281 -15.30 -5.99 9.61
C ILE A 281 -15.02 -6.36 11.06
N THR A 282 -13.78 -6.68 11.39
CA THR A 282 -13.39 -7.17 12.73
C THR A 282 -12.36 -6.29 13.41
N GLY A 283 -12.39 -6.26 14.74
CA GLY A 283 -11.44 -5.54 15.61
C GLY A 283 -11.47 -4.01 15.53
N GLY A 284 -12.58 -3.45 15.04
CA GLY A 284 -12.89 -2.02 15.09
C GLY A 284 -14.31 -1.75 15.59
N ARG A 285 -14.52 -0.58 16.18
CA ARG A 285 -15.84 0.00 16.41
C ARG A 285 -16.24 0.81 15.18
N ILE A 286 -17.45 0.58 14.69
CA ILE A 286 -17.89 1.11 13.39
C ILE A 286 -18.93 2.20 13.62
N TYR A 287 -18.71 3.35 13.00
CA TYR A 287 -19.59 4.51 13.04
C TYR A 287 -20.05 4.86 11.62
N SER A 288 -21.34 5.19 11.45
CA SER A 288 -21.82 5.75 10.17
C SER A 288 -21.41 7.21 10.07
N LEU A 289 -20.91 7.59 8.89
CA LEU A 289 -20.60 8.97 8.57
C LEU A 289 -21.75 9.63 7.82
N ALA A 290 -22.13 10.83 8.27
CA ALA A 290 -23.01 11.69 7.47
C ALA A 290 -22.31 12.15 6.19
N GLU A 291 -23.06 12.33 5.10
CA GLU A 291 -22.54 12.91 3.87
C GLU A 291 -21.89 14.29 4.17
N GLY A 292 -20.57 14.42 3.94
CA GLY A 292 -19.82 15.68 4.11
C GLY A 292 -18.71 15.68 5.16
N THR A 293 -18.57 14.64 5.98
CA THR A 293 -17.45 14.51 6.95
C THR A 293 -16.24 13.73 6.42
N ILE A 294 -16.33 13.25 5.17
CA ILE A 294 -15.30 12.42 4.55
C ILE A 294 -14.06 13.27 4.29
N PRO A 295 -12.86 12.88 4.79
CA PRO A 295 -11.62 13.53 4.42
C PRO A 295 -11.51 13.50 2.90
N THR A 296 -11.44 14.68 2.28
CA THR A 296 -11.09 14.73 0.86
C THR A 296 -9.62 14.28 0.78
N PRO A 297 -9.31 13.13 0.15
CA PRO A 297 -7.91 12.82 -0.10
C PRO A 297 -7.35 13.98 -0.91
N VAL A 298 -6.21 14.50 -0.50
CA VAL A 298 -5.51 15.46 -1.35
C VAL A 298 -5.20 14.68 -2.64
N PRO A 299 -5.58 15.19 -3.82
CA PRO A 299 -5.39 14.48 -5.06
C PRO A 299 -3.94 14.03 -5.17
N THR A 300 -3.73 12.71 -5.25
CA THR A 300 -2.45 12.15 -5.63
C THR A 300 -2.09 12.73 -7.00
N ALA A 301 -0.81 13.05 -7.22
CA ALA A 301 -0.34 13.60 -8.49
C ALA A 301 -1.02 12.88 -9.65
N THR A 302 -1.70 13.63 -10.52
CA THR A 302 -2.27 13.06 -11.74
C THR A 302 -1.14 12.31 -12.43
N PRO A 303 -1.34 11.02 -12.82
CA PRO A 303 -0.29 10.29 -13.52
C PRO A 303 0.20 11.20 -14.64
N LEU A 304 1.51 11.42 -14.69
CA LEU A 304 2.11 12.17 -15.79
C LEU A 304 1.57 11.55 -17.08
N PRO A 305 1.13 12.35 -18.06
CA PRO A 305 0.67 11.81 -19.33
C PRO A 305 1.74 10.83 -19.80
N THR A 306 1.34 9.60 -20.12
CA THR A 306 2.25 8.57 -20.62
C THR A 306 3.09 9.23 -21.70
N PRO A 307 4.43 9.33 -21.56
CA PRO A 307 5.23 9.98 -22.57
C PRO A 307 4.89 9.31 -23.89
N GLU A 308 4.39 10.08 -24.86
CA GLU A 308 4.24 9.59 -26.23
C GLU A 308 5.58 8.96 -26.57
N ARG A 309 5.59 7.64 -26.81
CA ARG A 309 6.79 6.95 -27.27
C ARG A 309 7.22 7.66 -28.55
N LEU A 310 8.20 8.54 -28.43
CA LEU A 310 9.03 8.99 -29.53
C LEU A 310 9.76 7.73 -29.99
N TYR A 311 9.09 6.95 -30.84
CA TYR A 311 9.72 5.93 -31.65
C TYR A 311 10.72 6.68 -32.53
N LEU A 312 11.97 6.77 -32.05
CA LEU A 312 13.08 7.12 -32.91
C LEU A 312 13.06 6.08 -34.05
N PRO A 313 13.00 6.50 -35.31
CA PRO A 313 12.98 5.56 -36.42
C PRO A 313 14.21 4.67 -36.31
N MET A 314 14.00 3.35 -36.34
CA MET A 314 15.10 2.39 -36.45
C MET A 314 15.92 2.77 -37.68
N VAL A 315 17.13 3.27 -37.43
CA VAL A 315 18.13 3.45 -38.47
C VAL A 315 18.60 2.05 -38.84
N THR A 316 18.09 1.52 -39.95
CA THR A 316 18.66 0.31 -40.56
C THR A 316 20.09 0.64 -40.99
N GLN A 317 21.08 -0.05 -40.42
CA GLN A 317 22.44 -0.10 -40.93
C GLN A 317 22.52 -1.03 -42.14
#